data_AF-A0A7V2L9F9-F1
#
_entry.id   AF-A0A7V2L9F9-F1
#
_cell.length_a   1.000
_cell.length_b   1.000
_cell.length_c   1.000
_cell.angle_alpha   90.00
_cell.angle_beta   90.00
_cell.angle_gamma   90.00
#
_symmetry.space_group_name_H-M   'P 1'
#
loop_
_entity.id
_entity.type
_entity.pdbx_description
1 polymer ?
#
loop_
_entity_poly.entity_id
_entity_poly.type
_entity_poly.pdbx_seq_one_letter_code
_entity_poly.pdbx_strand_id
1 'polypeptide(L)'
;MISLSDDFTHRILNSFGEDGRLWLQSLPSILEQLSSTWDVKLMPPFKEMSFNYVAPAIQSDGSEVVLKVGVPRTELVTEIAALKAFNGNGAVTLYKADPEMGALLLERLRPGRPLFNEDDDEVATSVASEVIRQLQVSSSNLEVFSTVGDWFRGFKRLRDEFSGETGPFPSELIDKAELISHDLLASMETITLLHGDLHHWNILSSEREPWLAIDPKGVIGEPEYETGAWIRNPFPNILEMSNPDRMIARRIDQFSSELGFDQQRIYGWGFSQAVLASCWSYEEKDEDWGNWLAVAELIIKSKEN
;
A
#
# COMPACT_ATOMS: atom_id res chain seq x y z
N MET A 1 17.99 -17.46 -19.16
CA MET A 1 18.48 -16.91 -17.88
C MET A 1 17.82 -15.56 -17.73
N ILE A 2 17.03 -15.37 -16.68
CA ILE A 2 16.34 -14.10 -16.43
C ILE A 2 17.38 -13.10 -15.93
N SER A 3 17.44 -11.91 -16.52
CA SER A 3 18.30 -10.84 -16.04
C SER A 3 17.53 -10.04 -15.00
N LEU A 4 17.92 -10.16 -13.73
CA LEU A 4 17.44 -9.31 -12.65
C LEU A 4 18.43 -8.17 -12.43
N SER A 5 17.97 -7.02 -11.95
CA SER A 5 18.89 -5.97 -11.53
C SER A 5 19.57 -6.34 -10.20
N ASP A 6 20.79 -5.83 -10.00
CA ASP A 6 21.51 -6.00 -8.74
C ASP A 6 20.70 -5.37 -7.59
N ASP A 7 20.09 -4.21 -7.79
CA ASP A 7 19.26 -3.52 -6.79
C ASP A 7 18.07 -4.38 -6.33
N PHE A 8 17.36 -5.01 -7.27
CA PHE A 8 16.25 -5.90 -6.93
C PHE A 8 16.74 -7.09 -6.11
N THR A 9 17.83 -7.71 -6.55
CA THR A 9 18.44 -8.86 -5.86
C THR A 9 18.87 -8.50 -4.44
N HIS A 10 19.56 -7.37 -4.27
CA HIS A 10 19.97 -6.88 -2.96
C HIS A 10 18.79 -6.59 -2.04
N ARG A 11 17.71 -5.98 -2.57
CA ARG A 11 16.51 -5.70 -1.78
C ARG A 11 15.84 -6.99 -1.27
N ILE A 12 15.69 -8.00 -2.13
CA ILE A 12 15.13 -9.30 -1.73
C ILE A 12 15.98 -9.96 -0.64
N LEU A 13 17.30 -9.94 -0.77
CA LEU A 13 18.20 -10.53 0.23
C LEU A 13 18.14 -9.80 1.58
N ASN A 14 18.09 -8.47 1.55
CA ASN A 14 18.02 -7.67 2.78
C ASN A 14 16.69 -7.85 3.52
N SER A 15 15.57 -7.91 2.79
CA SER A 15 14.23 -8.00 3.38
C SER A 15 13.83 -9.41 3.79
N PHE A 16 14.30 -10.44 3.08
CA PHE A 16 13.84 -11.82 3.27
C PHE A 16 14.96 -12.80 3.67
N GLY A 17 16.21 -12.33 3.79
CA GLY A 17 17.33 -13.14 4.25
C GLY A 17 17.50 -14.45 3.47
N GLU A 18 17.54 -15.56 4.20
CA GLU A 18 17.74 -16.88 3.62
C GLU A 18 16.56 -17.33 2.73
N ASP A 19 15.33 -17.02 3.12
CA ASP A 19 14.15 -17.34 2.31
C ASP A 19 14.17 -16.59 0.98
N GLY A 20 14.59 -15.31 1.01
CA GLY A 20 14.83 -14.52 -0.21
C GLY A 20 15.90 -15.13 -1.12
N ARG A 21 17.00 -15.61 -0.53
CA ARG A 21 18.09 -16.28 -1.27
C ARG A 21 17.61 -17.56 -1.95
N LEU A 22 16.87 -18.41 -1.23
CA LEU A 22 16.29 -19.65 -1.76
C LEU A 22 15.25 -19.37 -2.85
N TRP A 23 14.43 -18.33 -2.65
CA TRP A 23 13.46 -17.89 -3.64
C TRP A 23 14.12 -17.41 -4.93
N LEU A 24 15.15 -16.55 -4.84
CA LEU A 24 15.90 -16.08 -6.03
C LEU A 24 16.52 -17.25 -6.83
N GLN A 25 17.03 -18.27 -6.14
CA GLN A 25 17.56 -19.48 -6.78
C GLN A 25 16.48 -20.30 -7.50
N SER A 26 15.28 -20.34 -6.92
CA SER A 26 14.14 -21.12 -7.43
C SER A 26 13.29 -20.35 -8.45
N LEU A 27 13.44 -19.03 -8.53
CA LEU A 27 12.63 -18.14 -9.36
C LEU A 27 12.62 -18.57 -10.85
N PRO A 28 13.74 -18.95 -11.50
CA PRO A 28 13.69 -19.42 -12.89
C PRO A 28 12.79 -20.64 -13.10
N SER A 29 12.84 -21.64 -12.20
CA SER A 29 11.97 -22.81 -12.28
C SER A 29 10.51 -22.50 -11.96
N ILE A 30 10.26 -21.60 -11.00
CA ILE A 30 8.91 -21.11 -10.69
C ILE A 30 8.30 -20.47 -11.93
N LEU A 31 9.04 -19.60 -12.61
CA LEU A 31 8.57 -18.90 -13.81
C LEU A 31 8.34 -19.84 -14.99
N GLU A 32 9.19 -20.85 -15.18
CA GLU A 32 8.99 -21.88 -16.20
C GLU A 32 7.72 -22.70 -15.92
N GLN A 33 7.54 -23.12 -14.67
CA GLN A 33 6.36 -23.87 -14.25
C GLN A 33 5.07 -23.06 -14.40
N LEU A 34 5.06 -21.80 -13.97
CA LEU A 34 3.89 -20.91 -14.10
C LEU A 34 3.60 -20.60 -15.56
N SER A 35 4.62 -20.36 -16.39
CA SER A 35 4.44 -20.12 -17.83
C SER A 35 3.76 -21.30 -18.53
N SER A 36 4.18 -22.52 -18.19
CA SER A 36 3.58 -23.75 -18.70
C SER A 36 2.16 -23.99 -18.16
N THR A 37 1.99 -23.87 -16.85
CA THR A 37 0.71 -24.19 -16.17
C THR A 37 -0.39 -23.18 -16.48
N TRP A 38 -0.04 -21.91 -16.62
CA TRP A 38 -0.99 -20.84 -16.90
C TRP A 38 -1.12 -20.50 -18.37
N ASP A 39 -0.34 -21.17 -19.24
CA ASP A 39 -0.29 -20.98 -20.69
C ASP A 39 -0.02 -19.52 -21.07
N VAL A 40 1.09 -18.99 -20.53
CA VAL A 40 1.52 -17.60 -20.72
C VAL A 40 2.95 -17.55 -21.23
N LYS A 41 3.20 -16.65 -22.18
CA LYS A 41 4.53 -16.30 -22.65
C LYS A 41 5.02 -15.05 -21.92
N LEU A 42 5.99 -15.20 -21.03
CA LEU A 42 6.60 -14.08 -20.32
C LEU A 42 7.36 -13.14 -21.27
N MET A 43 7.19 -11.85 -21.03
CA MET A 43 7.98 -10.77 -21.61
C MET A 43 9.05 -10.31 -20.61
N PRO A 44 10.01 -9.46 -21.02
CA PRO A 44 10.95 -8.87 -20.07
C PRO A 44 10.23 -8.19 -18.90
N PRO A 45 10.72 -8.36 -17.65
CA PRO A 45 10.08 -7.77 -16.48
C PRO A 45 10.07 -6.25 -16.53
N PHE A 46 9.20 -5.62 -15.74
CA PHE A 46 9.27 -4.18 -15.54
C PHE A 46 10.61 -3.80 -14.92
N LYS A 47 11.11 -2.61 -15.28
CA LYS A 47 12.41 -2.12 -14.79
C LYS A 47 12.38 -1.81 -13.30
N GLU A 48 11.29 -1.19 -12.87
CA GLU A 48 11.09 -0.72 -11.50
C GLU A 48 10.30 -1.78 -10.73
N MET A 49 11.02 -2.73 -10.12
CA MET A 49 10.46 -3.73 -9.21
C MET A 49 10.95 -3.46 -7.80
N SER A 50 10.04 -3.53 -6.83
CA SER A 50 10.33 -3.39 -5.40
C SER A 50 10.71 -4.74 -4.80
N PHE A 51 9.74 -5.50 -4.29
CA PHE A 51 9.92 -6.74 -3.54
C PHE A 51 9.36 -7.99 -4.25
N ASN A 52 8.79 -7.81 -5.45
CA ASN A 52 8.19 -8.87 -6.24
C ASN A 52 8.76 -8.86 -7.65
N TYR A 53 8.95 -10.03 -8.24
CA TYR A 53 9.16 -10.15 -9.68
C TYR A 53 7.86 -9.84 -10.40
N VAL A 54 7.86 -8.85 -11.30
CA VAL A 54 6.67 -8.43 -12.04
C VAL A 54 7.00 -8.33 -13.52
N ALA A 55 6.28 -9.10 -14.34
CA ALA A 55 6.49 -9.12 -15.78
C ALA A 55 5.17 -9.14 -16.56
N PRO A 56 5.09 -8.42 -17.70
CA PRO A 56 4.02 -8.65 -18.64
C PRO A 56 4.12 -10.06 -19.23
N ALA A 57 2.99 -10.64 -19.60
CA ALA A 57 2.92 -11.89 -20.33
C ALA A 57 1.76 -11.86 -21.34
N ILE A 58 1.82 -12.75 -22.32
CA ILE A 58 0.79 -12.89 -23.36
C ILE A 58 0.22 -14.30 -23.25
N GLN A 59 -1.11 -14.42 -23.15
CA GLN A 59 -1.80 -15.72 -23.17
C GLN A 59 -1.90 -16.27 -24.60
N SER A 60 -2.25 -17.56 -24.75
CA SER A 60 -2.40 -18.19 -26.07
C SER A 60 -3.48 -17.56 -26.97
N ASP A 61 -4.49 -16.92 -26.38
CA ASP A 61 -5.52 -16.16 -27.10
C ASP A 61 -5.09 -14.74 -27.49
N GLY A 62 -3.87 -14.33 -27.12
CA GLY A 62 -3.30 -13.02 -27.41
C GLY A 62 -3.61 -11.95 -26.36
N SER A 63 -4.38 -12.25 -25.32
CA SER A 63 -4.62 -11.31 -24.22
C SER A 63 -3.35 -11.01 -23.43
N GLU A 64 -3.22 -9.76 -22.98
CA GLU A 64 -2.09 -9.32 -22.17
C GLU A 64 -2.42 -9.41 -20.68
N VAL A 65 -1.50 -9.95 -19.91
CA VAL A 65 -1.61 -10.13 -18.46
C VAL A 65 -0.30 -9.69 -17.78
N VAL A 66 -0.33 -9.59 -16.45
CA VAL A 66 0.88 -9.37 -15.65
C VAL A 66 1.06 -10.55 -14.71
N LEU A 67 2.23 -11.16 -14.75
CA LEU A 67 2.67 -12.14 -13.75
C LEU A 67 3.40 -11.40 -12.63
N LYS A 68 2.89 -11.52 -11.40
CA LYS A 68 3.56 -11.08 -10.17
C LYS A 68 3.93 -12.31 -9.36
N VAL A 69 5.19 -12.41 -8.92
CA VAL A 69 5.69 -13.50 -8.07
C VAL A 69 6.51 -12.88 -6.94
N GLY A 70 6.17 -13.23 -5.70
CA GLY A 70 6.91 -12.80 -4.51
C GLY A 70 7.39 -13.98 -3.67
N VAL A 71 8.15 -13.69 -2.63
CA VAL A 71 8.49 -14.68 -1.59
C VAL A 71 7.19 -15.06 -0.86
N PRO A 72 6.75 -16.34 -0.85
CA PRO A 72 5.48 -16.75 -0.25
C PRO A 72 5.37 -16.34 1.23
N ARG A 73 4.36 -15.52 1.56
CA ARG A 73 4.13 -14.96 2.89
C ARG A 73 2.68 -14.51 3.07
N THR A 74 2.29 -14.22 4.30
CA THR A 74 0.93 -13.77 4.64
C THR A 74 0.47 -12.57 3.83
N GLU A 75 1.37 -11.61 3.52
CA GLU A 75 1.01 -10.42 2.72
C GLU A 75 0.50 -10.78 1.31
N LEU A 76 1.08 -11.79 0.65
CA LEU A 76 0.58 -12.23 -0.66
C LEU A 76 -0.78 -12.93 -0.54
N VAL A 77 -1.02 -13.65 0.56
CA VAL A 77 -2.32 -14.27 0.83
C VAL A 77 -3.40 -13.22 1.02
N THR A 78 -3.10 -12.14 1.76
CA THR A 78 -4.05 -11.03 1.96
C THR A 78 -4.24 -10.21 0.68
N GLU A 79 -3.20 -9.99 -0.13
CA GLU A 79 -3.32 -9.35 -1.46
C GLU A 79 -4.26 -10.15 -2.38
N ILE A 80 -4.05 -11.47 -2.47
CA ILE A 80 -4.91 -12.37 -3.27
C ILE A 80 -6.36 -12.30 -2.77
N ALA A 81 -6.57 -12.32 -1.46
CA ALA A 81 -7.91 -12.26 -0.88
C ALA A 81 -8.58 -10.90 -1.15
N ALA A 82 -7.83 -9.79 -1.06
CA ALA A 82 -8.32 -8.45 -1.31
C ALA A 82 -8.72 -8.27 -2.78
N LEU A 83 -7.86 -8.67 -3.72
CA LEU A 83 -8.16 -8.59 -5.15
C LEU A 83 -9.37 -9.47 -5.55
N LYS A 84 -9.55 -10.64 -4.92
CA LYS A 84 -10.76 -11.46 -5.09
C LYS A 84 -12.02 -10.76 -4.57
N ALA A 85 -11.93 -10.06 -3.45
CA ALA A 85 -13.05 -9.34 -2.87
C ALA A 85 -13.43 -8.09 -3.69
N PHE A 86 -12.43 -7.33 -4.18
CA PHE A 86 -12.66 -6.20 -5.08
C PHE A 86 -13.21 -6.66 -6.43
N ASN A 87 -12.78 -7.83 -6.93
CA ASN A 87 -13.31 -8.45 -8.14
C ASN A 87 -13.34 -7.49 -9.36
N GLY A 88 -12.26 -6.71 -9.52
CA GLY A 88 -12.13 -5.73 -10.59
C GLY A 88 -12.79 -4.36 -10.33
N ASN A 89 -13.54 -4.19 -9.23
CA ASN A 89 -14.16 -2.91 -8.87
C ASN A 89 -13.13 -1.97 -8.24
N GLY A 90 -12.76 -0.90 -8.94
CA GLY A 90 -11.72 0.06 -8.51
C GLY A 90 -10.31 -0.50 -8.39
N ALA A 91 -10.10 -1.79 -8.68
CA ALA A 91 -8.80 -2.46 -8.65
C ALA A 91 -8.59 -3.33 -9.90
N VAL A 92 -7.35 -3.74 -10.14
CA VAL A 92 -7.03 -4.73 -11.17
C VAL A 92 -7.74 -6.05 -10.94
N THR A 93 -8.13 -6.70 -12.05
CA THR A 93 -8.71 -8.04 -11.99
C THR A 93 -7.63 -9.08 -11.69
N LEU A 94 -7.90 -9.97 -10.73
CA LEU A 94 -7.10 -11.18 -10.50
C LEU A 94 -7.66 -12.33 -11.32
N TYR A 95 -6.90 -12.84 -12.29
CA TYR A 95 -7.31 -13.97 -13.12
C TYR A 95 -6.98 -15.32 -12.51
N LYS A 96 -5.76 -15.48 -11.97
CA LYS A 96 -5.28 -16.71 -11.33
C LYS A 96 -4.38 -16.37 -10.15
N ALA A 97 -4.30 -17.26 -9.18
CA ALA A 97 -3.33 -17.17 -8.11
C ALA A 97 -2.87 -18.55 -7.67
N ASP A 98 -1.62 -18.65 -7.25
CA ASP A 98 -1.04 -19.79 -6.56
C ASP A 98 -0.37 -19.28 -5.28
N PRO A 99 -1.06 -19.35 -4.12
CA PRO A 99 -0.54 -18.85 -2.86
C PRO A 99 0.73 -19.59 -2.39
N GLU A 100 0.86 -20.88 -2.72
CA GLU A 100 2.03 -21.68 -2.31
C GLU A 100 3.29 -21.23 -3.06
N MET A 101 3.14 -20.86 -4.34
CA MET A 101 4.22 -20.29 -5.15
C MET A 101 4.35 -18.77 -5.00
N GLY A 102 3.47 -18.11 -4.25
CA GLY A 102 3.44 -16.66 -4.11
C GLY A 102 3.16 -15.94 -5.44
N ALA A 103 2.34 -16.53 -6.30
CA ALA A 103 2.13 -16.08 -7.66
C ALA A 103 0.71 -15.56 -7.92
N LEU A 104 0.61 -14.46 -8.68
CA LEU A 104 -0.62 -13.81 -9.11
C LEU A 104 -0.56 -13.56 -10.62
N LEU A 105 -1.65 -13.86 -11.33
CA LEU A 105 -1.87 -13.46 -12.72
C LEU A 105 -2.93 -12.38 -12.76
N LEU A 106 -2.53 -11.18 -13.16
CA LEU A 106 -3.30 -9.95 -13.05
C LEU A 106 -3.65 -9.36 -14.42
N GLU A 107 -4.67 -8.52 -14.43
CA GLU A 107 -4.98 -7.63 -15.54
C GLU A 107 -3.78 -6.76 -15.94
N ARG A 108 -3.50 -6.68 -17.25
CA ARG A 108 -2.52 -5.73 -17.77
C ARG A 108 -3.17 -4.38 -17.99
N LEU A 109 -2.77 -3.39 -17.20
CA LEU A 109 -3.22 -2.01 -17.38
C LEU A 109 -2.47 -1.30 -18.51
N ARG A 110 -3.22 -0.62 -19.39
CA ARG A 110 -2.72 0.20 -20.50
C ARG A 110 -3.31 1.62 -20.38
N PRO A 111 -2.50 2.69 -20.47
CA PRO A 111 -1.04 2.68 -20.59
C PRO A 111 -0.32 2.26 -19.29
N GLY A 112 -1.04 2.15 -18.17
CA GLY A 112 -0.46 1.77 -16.87
C GLY A 112 0.49 2.81 -16.29
N ARG A 113 0.26 4.10 -16.57
CA ARG A 113 1.02 5.22 -16.00
C ARG A 113 0.58 5.43 -14.54
N PRO A 114 1.50 5.53 -13.58
CA PRO A 114 1.16 5.86 -12.21
C PRO A 114 0.53 7.25 -12.09
N LEU A 115 -0.45 7.37 -11.18
CA LEU A 115 -1.07 8.64 -10.83
C LEU A 115 -0.07 9.62 -10.19
N PHE A 116 1.05 9.11 -9.66
CA PHE A 116 2.21 9.91 -9.26
C PHE A 116 2.70 10.88 -10.35
N ASN A 117 2.46 10.56 -11.61
CA ASN A 117 2.88 11.41 -12.72
C ASN A 117 1.82 12.46 -13.12
N GLU A 118 0.73 12.60 -12.35
CA GLU A 118 -0.19 13.74 -12.46
C GLU A 118 0.38 14.93 -11.69
N ASP A 119 0.53 16.07 -12.37
CA ASP A 119 1.18 17.25 -11.81
C ASP A 119 0.21 18.08 -10.94
N ASP A 120 -1.10 17.94 -11.18
CA ASP A 120 -2.15 18.60 -10.41
C ASP A 120 -2.63 17.72 -9.25
N ASP A 121 -2.21 18.07 -8.03
CA ASP A 121 -2.57 17.33 -6.82
C ASP A 121 -4.09 17.35 -6.52
N GLU A 122 -4.83 18.39 -6.91
CA GLU A 122 -6.30 18.41 -6.74
C GLU A 122 -6.95 17.38 -7.66
N VAL A 123 -6.47 17.26 -8.89
CA VAL A 123 -6.92 16.22 -9.83
C VAL A 123 -6.55 14.84 -9.32
N ALA A 124 -5.31 14.65 -8.87
CA ALA A 124 -4.84 13.38 -8.33
C ALA A 124 -5.65 12.95 -7.09
N THR A 125 -5.94 13.88 -6.17
CA THR A 125 -6.79 13.60 -5.00
C THR A 125 -8.23 13.28 -5.40
N SER A 126 -8.78 13.96 -6.41
CA SER A 126 -10.13 13.62 -6.93
C SER A 126 -10.19 12.19 -7.46
N VAL A 127 -9.15 11.78 -8.19
CA VAL A 127 -9.03 10.41 -8.69
C VAL A 127 -8.93 9.42 -7.54
N ALA A 128 -8.13 9.72 -6.52
CA ALA A 128 -8.01 8.88 -5.33
C ALA A 128 -9.36 8.73 -4.61
N SER A 129 -10.13 9.80 -4.45
CA SER A 129 -11.49 9.73 -3.89
C SER A 129 -12.39 8.78 -4.67
N GLU A 130 -12.38 8.86 -6.00
CA GLU A 130 -13.23 7.97 -6.80
C GLU A 130 -12.82 6.50 -6.67
N VAL A 131 -11.52 6.21 -6.66
CA VAL A 131 -11.01 4.86 -6.42
C VAL A 131 -11.40 4.38 -5.01
N ILE A 132 -11.26 5.21 -3.97
CA ILE A 132 -11.70 4.87 -2.61
C ILE A 132 -13.19 4.52 -2.61
N ARG A 133 -14.04 5.29 -3.29
CA ARG A 133 -15.48 5.06 -3.37
C ARG A 133 -15.80 3.70 -4.01
N GLN A 134 -15.09 3.36 -5.08
CA GLN A 134 -15.26 2.08 -5.77
C GLN A 134 -14.82 0.89 -4.90
N LEU A 135 -13.75 1.05 -4.11
CA LEU A 135 -13.20 -0.01 -3.26
C LEU A 135 -14.02 -0.30 -2.00
N GLN A 136 -15.08 0.47 -1.71
CA GLN A 136 -15.98 0.21 -0.58
C GLN A 136 -16.86 -1.04 -0.81
N VAL A 137 -16.24 -2.21 -0.76
CA VAL A 137 -16.90 -3.51 -0.92
C VAL A 137 -16.96 -4.26 0.41
N SER A 138 -18.07 -4.97 0.64
CA SER A 138 -18.14 -5.91 1.75
C SER A 138 -17.37 -7.19 1.43
N SER A 139 -16.48 -7.61 2.31
CA SER A 139 -15.82 -8.91 2.21
C SER A 139 -16.54 -9.96 3.06
N SER A 140 -16.81 -11.14 2.49
CA SER A 140 -17.34 -12.28 3.23
C SER A 140 -16.27 -13.08 3.98
N ASN A 141 -14.98 -12.78 3.75
CA ASN A 141 -13.86 -13.53 4.30
C ASN A 141 -12.98 -12.65 5.19
N LEU A 142 -13.59 -12.10 6.24
CA LEU A 142 -12.95 -11.16 7.16
C LEU A 142 -11.79 -11.79 7.95
N GLU A 143 -11.81 -13.10 8.18
CA GLU A 143 -10.83 -13.82 9.02
C GLU A 143 -9.41 -13.85 8.43
N VAL A 144 -9.27 -13.66 7.11
CA VAL A 144 -7.95 -13.64 6.45
C VAL A 144 -7.21 -12.33 6.67
N PHE A 145 -7.95 -11.24 6.89
CA PHE A 145 -7.39 -9.90 6.93
C PHE A 145 -7.08 -9.47 8.35
N SER A 146 -5.93 -8.81 8.52
CA SER A 146 -5.68 -8.02 9.72
C SER A 146 -6.67 -6.86 9.81
N THR A 147 -6.96 -6.40 11.00
CA THR A 147 -7.68 -5.16 11.27
C THR A 147 -6.71 -3.98 11.37
N VAL A 148 -7.23 -2.76 11.18
CA VAL A 148 -6.47 -1.53 11.45
C VAL A 148 -5.96 -1.50 12.91
N GLY A 149 -6.74 -2.04 13.86
CA GLY A 149 -6.32 -2.18 15.26
C GLY A 149 -5.13 -3.12 15.44
N ASP A 150 -5.03 -4.18 14.62
CA ASP A 150 -3.86 -5.07 14.63
C ASP A 150 -2.59 -4.37 14.20
N TRP A 151 -2.68 -3.46 13.23
CA TRP A 151 -1.56 -2.64 12.76
C TRP A 151 -1.12 -1.64 13.82
N PHE A 152 -2.06 -0.94 14.47
CA PHE A 152 -1.75 0.02 15.54
C PHE A 152 -1.18 -0.59 16.82
N ARG A 153 -1.21 -1.93 16.98
CA ARG A 153 -0.37 -2.59 17.99
C ARG A 153 1.13 -2.38 17.79
N GLY A 154 1.56 -1.79 16.67
CA GLY A 154 2.94 -1.30 16.49
C GLY A 154 3.38 -0.35 17.60
N PHE A 155 2.51 0.53 18.11
CA PHE A 155 2.87 1.39 19.25
C PHE A 155 3.12 0.59 20.52
N LYS A 156 2.33 -0.45 20.78
CA LYS A 156 2.59 -1.37 21.89
C LYS A 156 3.94 -2.08 21.70
N ARG A 157 4.27 -2.55 20.50
CA ARG A 157 5.56 -3.19 20.23
C ARG A 157 6.73 -2.25 20.48
N LEU A 158 6.63 -0.99 20.02
CA LEU A 158 7.60 0.05 20.30
C LEU A 158 7.82 0.21 21.81
N ARG A 159 6.74 0.36 22.58
CA ARG A 159 6.80 0.46 24.04
C ARG A 159 7.45 -0.77 24.66
N ASP A 160 7.08 -1.96 24.23
CA ASP A 160 7.65 -3.21 24.76
C ASP A 160 9.16 -3.31 24.46
N GLU A 161 9.61 -2.88 23.28
CA GLU A 161 11.04 -2.81 22.91
C GLU A 161 11.82 -1.86 23.82
N PHE A 162 11.23 -0.70 24.15
CA PHE A 162 11.87 0.35 24.96
C PHE A 162 11.40 0.37 26.42
N SER A 163 10.98 -0.77 26.97
CA SER A 163 10.64 -0.93 28.40
C SER A 163 9.59 0.07 28.93
N GLY A 164 8.61 0.41 28.09
CA GLY A 164 7.53 1.36 28.37
C GLY A 164 7.80 2.78 27.88
N GLU A 165 9.03 3.08 27.44
CA GLU A 165 9.41 4.37 26.90
C GLU A 165 9.23 4.42 25.37
N THR A 166 9.55 5.56 24.76
CA THR A 166 9.43 5.77 23.30
C THR A 166 10.75 5.60 22.56
N GLY A 167 11.82 5.15 23.22
CA GLY A 167 13.12 4.95 22.58
C GLY A 167 13.66 6.25 21.94
N PRO A 168 14.09 6.22 20.65
CA PRO A 168 14.59 7.40 19.96
C PRO A 168 13.48 8.36 19.47
N PHE A 169 12.21 8.02 19.67
CA PHE A 169 11.08 8.78 19.15
C PHE A 169 10.66 9.90 20.12
N PRO A 170 10.24 11.08 19.62
CA PRO A 170 9.68 12.14 20.46
C PRO A 170 8.41 11.67 21.19
N SER A 171 8.45 11.66 22.53
CA SER A 171 7.36 11.11 23.34
C SER A 171 6.02 11.80 23.06
N GLU A 172 6.03 13.11 22.87
CA GLU A 172 4.82 13.90 22.57
C GLU A 172 4.11 13.44 21.28
N LEU A 173 4.85 13.03 20.25
CA LEU A 173 4.27 12.53 19.00
C LEU A 173 3.69 11.12 19.17
N ILE A 174 4.41 10.25 19.88
CA ILE A 174 3.95 8.87 20.16
C ILE A 174 2.71 8.91 21.05
N ASP A 175 2.76 9.62 22.18
CA ASP A 175 1.64 9.73 23.14
C ASP A 175 0.38 10.26 22.43
N LYS A 176 0.53 11.27 21.57
CA LYS A 176 -0.58 11.84 20.80
C LYS A 176 -1.12 10.85 19.76
N ALA A 177 -0.26 10.13 19.06
CA ALA A 177 -0.68 9.16 18.05
C ALA A 177 -1.37 7.94 18.67
N GLU A 178 -0.88 7.46 19.81
CA GLU A 178 -1.50 6.42 20.63
C GLU A 178 -2.90 6.84 21.08
N LEU A 179 -3.03 8.04 21.64
CA LEU A 179 -4.34 8.54 22.09
C LEU A 179 -5.34 8.70 20.94
N ILE A 180 -4.93 9.35 19.85
CA ILE A 180 -5.81 9.58 18.70
C ILE A 180 -6.22 8.24 18.07
N SER A 181 -5.27 7.33 17.84
CA SER A 181 -5.59 6.02 17.24
C SER A 181 -6.48 5.18 18.16
N HIS A 182 -6.26 5.20 19.47
CA HIS A 182 -7.13 4.52 20.43
C HIS A 182 -8.58 5.01 20.36
N ASP A 183 -8.79 6.33 20.35
CA ASP A 183 -10.13 6.92 20.31
C ASP A 183 -10.82 6.69 18.97
N LEU A 184 -10.09 6.76 17.86
CA LEU A 184 -10.62 6.45 16.53
C LEU A 184 -11.03 4.98 16.43
N LEU A 185 -10.17 4.05 16.88
CA LEU A 185 -10.45 2.61 16.90
C LEU A 185 -11.69 2.29 17.74
N ALA A 186 -11.84 2.93 18.90
CA ALA A 186 -12.96 2.71 19.80
C ALA A 186 -14.30 3.27 19.27
N SER A 187 -14.26 4.20 18.31
CA SER A 187 -15.42 4.91 17.77
C SER A 187 -15.76 4.56 16.31
N MET A 188 -15.12 3.55 15.71
CA MET A 188 -15.44 3.10 14.36
C MET A 188 -16.89 2.57 14.29
N GLU A 189 -17.68 3.10 13.35
CA GLU A 189 -19.07 2.65 13.14
C GLU A 189 -19.20 1.77 11.91
N THR A 190 -18.62 2.20 10.79
CA THR A 190 -18.63 1.46 9.53
C THR A 190 -17.31 0.74 9.36
N ILE A 191 -17.35 -0.57 9.09
CA ILE A 191 -16.19 -1.40 8.87
C ILE A 191 -16.29 -2.04 7.48
N THR A 192 -15.23 -1.89 6.69
CA THR A 192 -15.14 -2.40 5.32
C THR A 192 -13.77 -3.00 5.04
N LEU A 193 -13.64 -3.66 3.89
CA LEU A 193 -12.34 -4.03 3.36
C LEU A 193 -11.69 -2.80 2.72
N LEU A 194 -10.46 -2.54 3.13
CA LEU A 194 -9.63 -1.44 2.66
C LEU A 194 -8.48 -1.98 1.79
N HIS A 195 -7.98 -1.16 0.88
CA HIS A 195 -6.72 -1.41 0.19
C HIS A 195 -5.56 -1.41 1.18
N GLY A 196 -5.55 -0.43 2.09
CA GLY A 196 -4.61 -0.33 3.22
C GLY A 196 -3.26 0.32 2.88
N ASP A 197 -3.04 0.72 1.63
CA ASP A 197 -1.82 1.39 1.17
C ASP A 197 -2.07 2.15 -0.15
N LEU A 198 -3.22 2.82 -0.24
CA LEU A 198 -3.65 3.50 -1.46
C LEU A 198 -2.94 4.85 -1.61
N HIS A 199 -1.87 4.87 -2.39
CA HIS A 199 -1.09 6.07 -2.70
C HIS A 199 -0.83 6.21 -4.21
N HIS A 200 -0.24 7.34 -4.62
CA HIS A 200 0.02 7.75 -6.00
C HIS A 200 0.64 6.67 -6.93
N TRP A 201 1.53 5.81 -6.43
CA TRP A 201 2.11 4.71 -7.23
C TRP A 201 1.23 3.46 -7.35
N ASN A 202 0.24 3.29 -6.47
CA ASN A 202 -0.67 2.15 -6.45
C ASN A 202 -1.98 2.42 -7.21
N ILE A 203 -2.11 3.58 -7.86
CA ILE A 203 -3.21 3.90 -8.76
C ILE A 203 -2.62 4.10 -10.16
N LEU A 204 -3.03 3.27 -11.11
CA LEU A 204 -2.51 3.29 -12.48
C LEU A 204 -3.63 3.59 -13.48
N SER A 205 -3.29 4.31 -14.55
CA SER A 205 -4.22 4.59 -15.64
C SER A 205 -4.59 3.31 -16.40
N SER A 206 -5.85 3.16 -16.79
CA SER A 206 -6.33 2.00 -17.56
C SER A 206 -7.29 2.41 -18.70
N GLU A 207 -7.50 1.49 -19.64
CA GLU A 207 -8.50 1.59 -20.70
C GLU A 207 -9.88 1.11 -20.22
N ARG A 208 -9.93 0.18 -19.25
CA ARG A 208 -11.19 -0.36 -18.72
C ARG A 208 -11.95 0.68 -17.91
N GLU A 209 -11.21 1.36 -17.04
CA GLU A 209 -11.64 2.50 -16.24
C GLU A 209 -10.48 3.50 -16.22
N PRO A 210 -10.72 4.82 -16.07
CA PRO A 210 -9.63 5.81 -16.14
C PRO A 210 -8.46 5.50 -15.22
N TRP A 211 -8.75 4.98 -14.02
CA TRP A 211 -7.78 4.69 -12.96
C TRP A 211 -8.20 3.44 -12.19
N LEU A 212 -7.23 2.60 -11.85
CA LEU A 212 -7.44 1.38 -11.07
C LEU A 212 -6.33 1.19 -10.05
N ALA A 213 -6.69 0.70 -8.87
CA ALA A 213 -5.76 0.34 -7.82
C ALA A 213 -5.02 -0.98 -8.12
N ILE A 214 -3.79 -1.08 -7.61
CA ILE A 214 -2.95 -2.27 -7.64
C ILE A 214 -2.31 -2.52 -6.27
N ASP A 215 -1.90 -3.75 -6.01
CA ASP A 215 -1.11 -4.12 -4.83
C ASP A 215 -1.78 -3.81 -3.47
N PRO A 216 -3.05 -4.22 -3.25
CA PRO A 216 -3.69 -4.03 -1.96
C PRO A 216 -3.03 -4.89 -0.88
N LYS A 217 -2.81 -4.31 0.30
CA LYS A 217 -2.42 -5.05 1.50
C LYS A 217 -3.59 -5.89 2.02
N GLY A 218 -4.80 -5.33 1.91
CA GLY A 218 -6.03 -5.92 2.45
C GLY A 218 -6.08 -5.79 3.97
N VAL A 219 -6.90 -4.86 4.46
CA VAL A 219 -7.06 -4.62 5.90
C VAL A 219 -8.52 -4.29 6.21
N ILE A 220 -9.01 -4.73 7.37
CA ILE A 220 -10.37 -4.43 7.82
C ILE A 220 -10.34 -3.20 8.73
N GLY A 221 -11.11 -2.18 8.37
CA GLY A 221 -11.17 -0.95 9.13
C GLY A 221 -12.27 -0.03 8.62
N GLU A 222 -12.31 1.17 9.15
CA GLU A 222 -13.24 2.17 8.66
C GLU A 222 -12.77 2.84 7.35
N PRO A 223 -13.69 3.30 6.49
CA PRO A 223 -13.36 3.90 5.21
C PRO A 223 -12.38 5.09 5.27
N GLU A 224 -12.48 5.93 6.30
CA GLU A 224 -11.63 7.11 6.48
C GLU A 224 -10.14 6.77 6.60
N TYR A 225 -9.82 5.58 7.10
CA TYR A 225 -8.43 5.12 7.23
C TYR A 225 -7.72 5.06 5.86
N GLU A 226 -8.45 4.78 4.77
CA GLU A 226 -7.89 4.65 3.42
C GLU A 226 -7.16 5.94 2.95
N THR A 227 -7.61 7.10 3.44
CA THR A 227 -7.05 8.41 3.07
C THR A 227 -5.63 8.65 3.63
N GLY A 228 -5.26 7.98 4.73
CA GLY A 228 -3.97 8.20 5.38
C GLY A 228 -2.79 7.78 4.50
N ALA A 229 -2.98 6.69 3.73
CA ALA A 229 -2.34 6.37 2.44
C ALA A 229 -1.75 7.57 1.72
N TRP A 230 -2.70 8.33 1.22
CA TRP A 230 -2.54 9.44 0.33
C TRP A 230 -1.92 10.65 1.03
N ILE A 231 -2.40 10.97 2.23
CA ILE A 231 -2.01 12.18 2.98
C ILE A 231 -0.50 12.22 3.26
N ARG A 232 0.10 11.09 3.64
CA ARG A 232 1.53 11.03 3.99
C ARG A 232 2.46 10.89 2.76
N ASN A 233 1.90 10.80 1.56
CA ASN A 233 2.62 10.57 0.31
C ASN A 233 2.47 11.77 -0.66
N PRO A 234 3.37 11.97 -1.64
CA PRO A 234 4.48 11.09 -2.02
C PRO A 234 5.66 11.18 -1.06
N PHE A 235 5.99 10.08 -0.37
CA PHE A 235 7.15 10.03 0.51
C PHE A 235 8.43 9.64 -0.26
N PRO A 236 9.60 10.22 0.05
CA PRO A 236 9.84 11.33 0.98
C PRO A 236 9.62 12.72 0.34
N ASN A 237 9.27 12.79 -0.96
CA ASN A 237 9.18 14.02 -1.75
C ASN A 237 8.28 15.11 -1.15
N ILE A 238 7.25 14.74 -0.39
CA ILE A 238 6.31 15.65 0.28
C ILE A 238 7.04 16.64 1.19
N LEU A 239 8.17 16.25 1.77
CA LEU A 239 8.99 17.12 2.63
C LEU A 239 9.68 18.25 1.86
N GLU A 240 9.83 18.10 0.54
CA GLU A 240 10.51 19.06 -0.35
C GLU A 240 9.52 19.90 -1.17
N MET A 241 8.22 19.60 -1.09
CA MET A 241 7.18 20.32 -1.83
C MET A 241 6.99 21.74 -1.29
N SER A 242 6.43 22.62 -2.13
CA SER A 242 6.10 23.99 -1.72
C SER A 242 4.80 24.01 -0.90
N ASN A 243 4.85 24.56 0.33
CA ASN A 243 3.71 24.64 1.26
C ASN A 243 3.00 23.30 1.50
N PRO A 244 3.71 22.24 1.93
CA PRO A 244 3.15 20.90 2.02
C PRO A 244 2.07 20.78 3.11
N ASP A 245 2.13 21.59 4.16
CA ASP A 245 1.09 21.72 5.19
C ASP A 245 -0.25 22.23 4.61
N ARG A 246 -0.21 23.22 3.70
CA ARG A 246 -1.40 23.70 2.99
C ARG A 246 -1.96 22.68 2.01
N MET A 247 -1.08 21.96 1.32
CA MET A 247 -1.48 20.86 0.45
C MET A 247 -2.18 19.76 1.25
N ILE A 248 -1.64 19.38 2.41
CA ILE A 248 -2.28 18.39 3.30
C ILE A 248 -3.64 18.89 3.78
N ALA A 249 -3.76 20.16 4.20
CA ALA A 249 -5.05 20.74 4.61
C ALA A 249 -6.08 20.64 3.48
N ARG A 250 -5.71 21.03 2.25
CA ARG A 250 -6.57 20.92 1.07
C ARG A 250 -6.99 19.48 0.79
N ARG A 251 -6.07 18.50 0.87
CA ARG A 251 -6.40 17.09 0.66
C ARG A 251 -7.42 16.58 1.69
N ILE A 252 -7.29 16.98 2.95
CA ILE A 252 -8.26 16.64 4.02
C ILE A 252 -9.65 17.21 3.69
N ASP A 253 -9.70 18.50 3.32
CA ASP A 253 -10.95 19.16 2.92
C ASP A 253 -11.59 18.49 1.70
N GLN A 254 -10.78 18.17 0.70
CA GLN A 254 -11.22 17.56 -0.53
C GLN A 254 -11.77 16.15 -0.31
N PHE A 255 -11.06 15.29 0.42
CA PHE A 255 -11.56 13.95 0.79
C PHE A 255 -12.87 14.05 1.57
N SER A 256 -12.96 14.97 2.53
CA SER A 256 -14.20 15.18 3.29
C SER A 256 -15.35 15.61 2.38
N SER A 257 -15.11 16.57 1.49
CA SER A 257 -16.13 17.09 0.56
C SER A 257 -16.59 16.04 -0.45
N GLU A 258 -15.68 15.25 -1.01
CA GLU A 258 -15.98 14.31 -2.09
C GLU A 258 -16.51 12.97 -1.56
N LEU A 259 -15.98 12.48 -0.44
CA LEU A 259 -16.37 11.18 0.14
C LEU A 259 -17.44 11.31 1.23
N GLY A 260 -17.69 12.51 1.75
CA GLY A 260 -18.59 12.75 2.88
C GLY A 260 -18.00 12.31 4.23
N PHE A 261 -16.68 12.12 4.28
CA PHE A 261 -15.95 11.67 5.46
C PHE A 261 -15.75 12.79 6.47
N ASP A 262 -15.61 12.44 7.74
CA ASP A 262 -15.31 13.41 8.80
C ASP A 262 -13.85 13.89 8.72
N GLN A 263 -13.65 15.20 8.64
CA GLN A 263 -12.31 15.81 8.52
C GLN A 263 -11.38 15.47 9.69
N GLN A 264 -11.91 15.38 10.92
CA GLN A 264 -11.09 15.06 12.09
C GLN A 264 -10.65 13.61 12.07
N ARG A 265 -11.48 12.70 11.55
CA ARG A 265 -11.11 11.28 11.35
C ARG A 265 -10.04 11.14 10.27
N ILE A 266 -10.19 11.81 9.12
CA ILE A 266 -9.18 11.86 8.06
C ILE A 266 -7.84 12.35 8.62
N TYR A 267 -7.85 13.50 9.31
CA TYR A 267 -6.68 14.05 9.98
C TYR A 267 -6.04 13.05 10.96
N GLY A 268 -6.86 12.48 11.83
CA GLY A 268 -6.41 11.61 12.90
C GLY A 268 -5.76 10.34 12.36
N TRP A 269 -6.37 9.72 11.33
CA TRP A 269 -5.76 8.59 10.65
C TRP A 269 -4.49 8.93 9.90
N GLY A 270 -4.47 10.02 9.15
CA GLY A 270 -3.27 10.49 8.46
C GLY A 270 -2.11 10.69 9.44
N PHE A 271 -2.36 11.39 10.55
CA PHE A 271 -1.37 11.64 11.59
C PHE A 271 -0.88 10.35 12.24
N SER A 272 -1.79 9.51 12.76
CA SER A 272 -1.41 8.28 13.44
C SER A 272 -0.72 7.28 12.50
N GLN A 273 -1.10 7.22 11.21
CA GLN A 273 -0.41 6.40 10.21
C GLN A 273 1.01 6.89 9.93
N ALA A 274 1.25 8.21 9.84
CA ALA A 274 2.61 8.74 9.64
C ALA A 274 3.53 8.38 10.82
N VAL A 275 3.04 8.50 12.06
CA VAL A 275 3.82 8.09 13.25
C VAL A 275 4.02 6.57 13.31
N LEU A 276 3.01 5.77 12.96
CA LEU A 276 3.12 4.31 12.89
C LEU A 276 4.11 3.86 11.80
N ALA A 277 4.11 4.52 10.63
CA ALA A 277 5.07 4.27 9.55
C ALA A 277 6.51 4.52 10.01
N SER A 278 6.75 5.57 10.81
CA SER A 278 8.05 5.80 11.45
C SER A 278 8.48 4.63 12.34
N CYS A 279 7.55 4.08 13.13
CA CYS A 279 7.83 2.92 13.99
C CYS A 279 8.21 1.68 13.16
N TRP A 280 7.47 1.38 12.09
CA TRP A 280 7.79 0.26 11.21
C TRP A 280 9.11 0.43 10.47
N SER A 281 9.38 1.63 9.92
CA SER A 281 10.68 1.93 9.29
C SER A 281 11.83 1.70 10.26
N TYR A 282 11.67 2.06 11.55
CA TYR A 282 12.69 1.77 12.56
C TYR A 282 12.83 0.27 12.87
N GLU A 283 11.72 -0.48 13.01
CA GLU A 283 11.72 -1.95 13.18
C GLU A 283 12.49 -2.62 12.02
N GLU A 284 12.32 -2.10 10.80
CA GLU A 284 12.97 -2.56 9.56
C GLU A 284 14.39 -2.03 9.36
N LYS A 285 14.90 -1.19 10.28
CA LYS A 285 16.21 -0.52 10.23
C LYS A 285 16.40 0.36 8.99
N ASP A 286 15.32 0.95 8.51
CA ASP A 286 15.33 1.99 7.49
C ASP A 286 15.85 3.29 8.09
N GLU A 287 16.83 3.91 7.45
CA GLU A 287 17.45 5.16 7.93
C GLU A 287 16.49 6.37 7.83
N ASP A 288 15.44 6.27 7.01
CA ASP A 288 14.47 7.33 6.76
C ASP A 288 13.32 7.39 7.79
N TRP A 289 13.37 6.59 8.85
CA TRP A 289 12.30 6.56 9.88
C TRP A 289 11.95 7.95 10.44
N GLY A 290 12.95 8.83 10.61
CA GLY A 290 12.75 10.20 11.09
C GLY A 290 11.97 11.10 10.12
N ASN A 291 12.04 10.83 8.82
CA ASN A 291 11.31 11.60 7.80
C ASN A 291 9.79 11.41 7.95
N TRP A 292 9.33 10.24 8.39
CA TRP A 292 7.92 10.00 8.70
C TRP A 292 7.41 10.85 9.87
N LEU A 293 8.25 11.12 10.87
CA LEU A 293 7.91 12.04 11.96
C LEU A 293 7.79 13.48 11.45
N ALA A 294 8.68 13.89 10.53
CA ALA A 294 8.57 15.20 9.88
C ALA A 294 7.25 15.33 9.09
N VAL A 295 6.80 14.25 8.42
CA VAL A 295 5.47 14.22 7.78
C VAL A 295 4.35 14.35 8.82
N ALA A 296 4.44 13.67 9.96
CA ALA A 296 3.46 13.81 11.04
C ALA A 296 3.38 15.25 11.58
N GLU A 297 4.51 15.96 11.68
CA GLU A 297 4.55 17.38 12.03
C GLU A 297 3.90 18.29 10.98
N LEU A 298 4.08 18.00 9.69
CA LEU A 298 3.38 18.71 8.61
C LEU A 298 1.85 18.53 8.72
N ILE A 299 1.41 17.32 9.03
CA ILE A 299 -0.01 17.04 9.29
C ILE A 299 -0.49 17.87 10.48
N ILE A 300 0.27 17.97 11.58
CA ILE A 300 -0.09 18.85 12.70
C ILE A 300 -0.25 20.31 12.24
N LYS A 301 0.71 20.85 11.48
CA LYS A 301 0.68 22.23 10.96
C LYS A 301 -0.48 22.50 10.00
N SER A 302 -0.96 21.47 9.29
CA SER A 302 -2.10 21.61 8.37
C SER A 302 -3.38 22.12 9.06
N LYS A 303 -3.56 21.86 10.36
CA LYS A 303 -4.70 22.36 11.15
C LYS A 303 -4.69 23.88 11.39
N GLU A 304 -3.56 24.53 11.15
CA GLU A 304 -3.39 25.97 11.36
C GLU A 304 -3.74 26.80 10.11
N ASN A 305 -4.01 26.14 8.98
CA ASN A 305 -4.40 26.76 7.71
C ASN A 305 -5.92 26.67 7.49
#